data_AF-A0A351RBY7-F1
#
_entry.id   AF-A0A351RBY7-F1
#
_cell.length_a   1.000
_cell.length_b   1.000
_cell.length_c   1.000
_cell.angle_alpha   90.00
_cell.angle_beta   90.00
_cell.angle_gamma   90.00
#
_symmetry.space_group_name_H-M   'P 1'
#
loop_
_entity.id
_entity.type
_entity.pdbx_description
1 polymer ?
#
loop_
_entity_poly.entity_id
_entity_poly.type
_entity_poly.pdbx_seq_one_letter_code
_entity_poly.pdbx_strand_id
1 'polypeptide(L)' 'MLTLYGIPNCNTVKKARTWLDENGVAYTFHDFKKSGIDA' A
#
# COMPACT_ATOMS: atom_id res chain seq x y z
N MET A 1 -10.54 -1.59 10.05
CA MET A 1 -9.12 -1.23 9.89
C MET A 1 -8.75 -1.44 8.43
N LEU A 2 -8.47 -0.36 7.68
CA LEU A 2 -8.11 -0.46 6.26
C LEU A 2 -6.63 -0.84 6.18
N THR A 3 -6.30 -1.93 5.48
CA THR A 3 -4.91 -2.35 5.28
C THR A 3 -4.60 -2.29 3.79
N LEU A 4 -3.72 -1.37 3.40
CA LEU A 4 -3.25 -1.20 2.04
C LEU A 4 -2.07 -2.15 1.82
N TYR A 5 -2.31 -3.26 1.14
CA TYR A 5 -1.26 -4.19 0.79
C TYR A 5 -0.59 -3.78 -0.51
N GLY A 6 0.74 -3.73 -0.53
CA GLY A 6 1.45 -3.28 -1.70
C GLY A 6 2.96 -3.35 -1.58
N ILE A 7 3.63 -2.98 -2.67
CA ILE A 7 5.09 -2.90 -2.75
C ILE A 7 5.43 -1.41 -2.88
N PRO A 8 6.42 -0.87 -2.16
CA PRO A 8 6.76 0.56 -2.20
C PRO A 8 7.23 1.01 -3.60
N ASN A 9 7.67 0.07 -4.44
CA ASN A 9 8.08 0.32 -5.82
C ASN A 9 6.94 0.20 -6.85
N CYS A 10 5.70 -0.06 -6.42
CA CYS A 10 4.56 -0.15 -7.33
C CYS A 10 3.87 1.21 -7.47
N ASN A 11 3.79 1.71 -8.70
CA ASN A 11 3.14 2.99 -9.00
C ASN A 11 1.65 3.02 -8.61
N THR A 12 0.96 1.88 -8.69
CA THR A 12 -0.45 1.74 -8.28
C THR A 12 -0.62 1.96 -6.78
N VAL A 13 0.30 1.42 -5.96
CA VAL A 13 0.28 1.55 -4.50
C VAL A 13 0.58 2.98 -4.08
N LYS A 14 1.52 3.66 -4.76
CA LYS A 14 1.77 5.10 -4.56
C LYS A 14 0.51 5.92 -4.80
N LYS A 15 -0.18 5.72 -5.92
CA LYS A 15 -1.45 6.41 -6.22
C LYS A 15 -2.54 6.14 -5.19
N ALA A 16 -2.71 4.87 -4.79
CA ALA A 16 -3.69 4.49 -3.78
C ALA A 16 -3.39 5.14 -2.42
N ARG A 17 -2.10 5.18 -2.04
CA ARG A 17 -1.64 5.83 -0.81
C ARG A 17 -1.95 7.33 -0.81
N THR A 18 -1.63 8.02 -1.90
CA THR A 18 -1.93 9.45 -2.06
C THR A 18 -3.43 9.72 -1.99
N TRP A 19 -4.25 8.94 -2.69
CA TRP A 19 -5.71 9.11 -2.63
C TRP A 19 -6.25 8.90 -1.22
N LEU A 20 -5.77 7.89 -0.50
CA LEU A 20 -6.20 7.61 0.87
C LEU A 20 -5.78 8.72 1.84
N ASP A 21 -4.59 9.30 1.66
CA ASP A 21 -4.10 10.45 2.42
C ASP A 21 -4.94 11.71 2.15
N GLU A 22 -5.23 12.00 0.87
CA GLU A 22 -6.09 13.12 0.46
C GLU A 22 -7.52 12.99 0.97
N ASN A 23 -8.04 11.76 1.07
CA ASN A 23 -9.38 11.49 1.60
C ASN A 23 -9.39 11.38 3.15
N GLY A 24 -8.24 11.54 3.82
CA GLY A 24 -8.13 11.43 5.29
C GLY A 24 -8.49 10.04 5.82
N VAL A 25 -8.35 9.00 4.99
CA VAL A 25 -8.70 7.64 5.37
C VAL A 25 -7.54 7.04 6.14
N ALA A 26 -7.77 6.60 7.37
CA ALA A 26 -6.76 5.88 8.14
C ALA A 26 -6.50 4.49 7.51
N TYR A 27 -5.28 4.27 7.02
CA TYR A 27 -4.86 2.98 6.46
C TYR A 27 -3.51 2.51 7.03
N THR A 28 -3.36 1.19 7.10
CA THR A 28 -2.11 0.52 7.48
C THR A 28 -1.46 -0.02 6.22
N PHE A 29 -0.25 0.42 5.91
CA PHE A 29 0.47 -0.09 4.74
C PHE A 29 1.16 -1.42 5.06
N HIS A 30 0.91 -2.45 4.25
CA HIS A 30 1.53 -3.77 4.37
C HIS A 30 2.41 -4.07 3.15
N ASP A 31 3.69 -4.29 3.41
CA ASP A 31 4.73 -4.39 2.38
C ASP A 31 4.88 -5.82 1.86
N PHE A 32 4.35 -6.12 0.67
CA PHE A 32 4.47 -7.43 0.03
C PHE A 32 5.91 -7.77 -0.36
N LYS A 33 6.81 -6.80 -0.55
CA LYS A 33 8.20 -7.09 -0.96
C LYS A 33 8.96 -7.89 0.09
N LYS A 34 8.59 -7.69 1.35
CA LYS A 34 9.29 -8.25 2.51
C LYS A 34 8.79 -9.66 2.85
N SER A 35 7.58 -10.00 2.41
CA SER A 35 7.02 -11.35 2.44
C SER A 35 7.16 -11.90 1.04
N GLY A 36 8.31 -12.53 0.75
CA GLY A 36 8.77 -12.93 -0.59
C GLY A 36 7.67 -13.20 -1.62
N ILE A 37 7.85 -12.66 -2.83
CA ILE A 37 7.22 -13.25 -4.00
C ILE A 37 7.99 -14.57 -4.21
N ASP A 38 7.55 -15.62 -3.53
CA ASP A 38 7.84 -16.99 -3.94
C ASP A 38 7.01 -17.23 -5.21
N ALA A 39 7.63 -16.96 -6.36
CA ALA A 39 7.17 -17.39 -7.68
C ALA A 39 8.36 -17.89 -8.48
#